data_AF-A0A1W5XV38-F1
#
_entry.id   AF-A0A1W5XV38-F1
#
_cell.length_a   1.000
_cell.length_b   1.000
_cell.length_c   1.000
_cell.angle_alpha   90.00
_cell.angle_beta   90.00
_cell.angle_gamma   90.00
#
_symmetry.space_group_name_H-M   'P 1'
#
loop_
_entity.id
_entity.type
_entity.pdbx_description
1 polymer ?
#
loop_
_entity_poly.entity_id
_entity_poly.type
_entity_poly.pdbx_seq_one_letter_code
_entity_poly.pdbx_strand_id
1 'polypeptide(L)'
;MDVGGFALPWTDHPRQPGAPVAVVGIGCRLPGANSAEALWEQLCRGVDATRRVPRNRFPGADGPAYDTMRGGFLDDVESFDADFFGIAPQDAEVMDPQQRVLLPVAWEALEDAGILPAEWSAARTAVYVGQAHGDNWDRTRDGRRDALDLGCLAGTHQRSMLAGRLSYHLGLHGPSVTVDAAQASSLAALHLACLSLRANESALALAGGANLILGPDATGMFDSAGVLSEAGHCAFGNAGADGFVRSDGVAVVVVKRLDRALADGDRVRAVILGSALSHDGADKDQLLDPSRAGQARAMRWAYEDAGIAAGEVDYVEAHGTGTRIDAVELGALNDVLAQDRRPGHRCLVGSAKSNIGHTEAAAGVVGVIKTALCLEHGQVPPSLHHHEPSPAVDWARVPLAVPTSMEPLGAPHRRPTAAVNGQSISGVNAHVVLTRLDAPDDAAQDDGPWPLTLTAPSRAALDDLIRAYAAHLAPDGAGRHDRTRDICWTATTRRTRHAHRLTVHGADHAELRRALLSRLDAPDSSHLASADAATEDFTAAFPTAGAVVTLPAHPWRPTHHPLINSTDH
;
A
#
# COMPACT_ATOMS: atom_id res chain seq x y z
N MET A 1 -36.93 40.75 5.11
CA MET A 1 -35.76 40.01 5.62
C MET A 1 -35.50 38.92 4.61
N ASP A 2 -34.57 39.22 3.72
CA ASP A 2 -34.16 38.39 2.59
C ASP A 2 -33.25 37.29 3.15
N VAL A 3 -33.67 36.03 3.05
CA VAL A 3 -32.81 34.88 3.35
C VAL A 3 -32.03 34.57 2.07
N GLY A 4 -30.85 35.18 1.97
CA GLY A 4 -29.93 34.99 0.87
C GLY A 4 -29.66 33.50 0.62
N GLY A 5 -29.86 33.09 -0.63
CA GLY A 5 -29.55 31.75 -1.09
C GLY A 5 -28.06 31.46 -0.96
N PHE A 6 -27.72 30.49 -0.13
CA PHE A 6 -26.44 29.80 -0.23
C PHE A 6 -26.49 28.89 -1.46
N ALA A 7 -25.98 29.38 -2.58
CA ALA A 7 -25.56 28.50 -3.66
C ALA A 7 -24.31 27.74 -3.16
N LEU A 8 -24.42 26.43 -3.00
CA LEU A 8 -23.30 25.56 -2.67
C LEU A 8 -22.30 25.58 -3.87
N PRO A 9 -21.00 25.81 -3.66
CA PRO A 9 -20.03 25.98 -4.75
C PRO A 9 -19.64 24.70 -5.51
N TRP A 10 -20.41 23.61 -5.44
CA TRP A 10 -19.96 22.28 -5.90
C TRP A 10 -20.87 21.56 -6.90
N THR A 11 -21.84 22.24 -7.50
CA THR A 11 -22.67 21.65 -8.56
C THR A 11 -22.28 22.22 -9.92
N ASP A 12 -21.34 21.57 -10.62
CA ASP A 12 -21.29 21.48 -12.09
C ASP A 12 -20.12 20.61 -12.59
N HIS A 13 -20.06 19.35 -12.13
CA HIS A 13 -19.25 18.34 -12.81
C HIS A 13 -20.12 17.16 -13.24
N PRO A 14 -20.33 16.93 -14.56
CA PRO A 14 -21.05 15.76 -15.03
C PRO A 14 -20.33 14.49 -14.56
N ARG A 15 -21.10 13.47 -14.16
CA ARG A 15 -20.57 12.13 -13.92
C ARG A 15 -19.86 11.67 -15.19
N GLN A 16 -18.60 11.27 -15.09
CA GLN A 16 -17.81 10.74 -16.21
C GLN A 16 -17.52 9.25 -15.98
N PRO A 17 -18.31 8.35 -16.59
CA PRO A 17 -17.94 6.93 -16.69
C PRO A 17 -16.53 6.82 -17.31
N GLY A 18 -15.65 6.00 -16.72
CA GLY A 18 -14.29 5.80 -17.23
C GLY A 18 -13.28 6.90 -16.92
N ALA A 19 -13.56 7.88 -16.04
CA ALA A 19 -12.56 8.88 -15.67
C ALA A 19 -11.35 8.24 -14.93
N PRO A 20 -10.11 8.37 -15.42
CA PRO A 20 -8.95 7.75 -14.80
C PRO A 20 -8.67 8.28 -13.39
N VAL A 21 -8.15 7.41 -12.52
CA VAL A 21 -7.81 7.73 -11.13
C VAL A 21 -6.29 7.60 -10.97
N ALA A 22 -5.64 8.64 -10.48
CA ALA A 22 -4.22 8.63 -10.16
C ALA A 22 -3.99 8.03 -8.77
N VAL A 23 -3.02 7.12 -8.66
CA VAL A 23 -2.36 6.78 -7.39
C VAL A 23 -1.30 7.85 -7.16
N VAL A 24 -1.46 8.66 -6.13
CA VAL A 24 -0.58 9.80 -5.84
C VAL A 24 0.33 9.58 -4.64
N GLY A 25 -0.01 8.66 -3.73
CA GLY A 25 0.85 8.32 -2.60
C GLY A 25 0.70 6.88 -2.16
N ILE A 26 1.77 6.32 -1.58
CA ILE A 26 1.84 4.93 -1.14
C ILE A 26 2.47 4.85 0.25
N GLY A 27 1.85 4.08 1.14
CA GLY A 27 2.44 3.67 2.41
C GLY A 27 2.25 2.17 2.61
N CYS A 28 3.26 1.49 3.15
CA CYS A 28 3.13 0.08 3.52
C CYS A 28 4.07 -0.37 4.64
N ARG A 29 3.64 -1.41 5.36
CA ARG A 29 4.46 -2.27 6.22
C ARG A 29 4.22 -3.71 5.80
N LEU A 30 5.28 -4.36 5.33
CA LEU A 30 5.30 -5.71 4.80
C LEU A 30 6.50 -6.47 5.38
N PRO A 31 6.50 -7.81 5.38
CA PRO A 31 7.65 -8.59 5.80
C PRO A 31 8.91 -8.18 5.01
N GLY A 32 9.93 -7.73 5.74
CA GLY A 32 11.21 -7.25 5.18
C GLY A 32 11.17 -5.90 4.45
N ALA A 33 10.01 -5.23 4.36
CA ALA A 33 9.87 -3.97 3.65
C ALA A 33 8.93 -2.99 4.38
N ASN A 34 9.46 -1.84 4.78
CA ASN A 34 8.72 -0.78 5.47
C ASN A 34 8.34 0.42 4.56
N SER A 35 8.55 0.31 3.25
CA SER A 35 8.14 1.30 2.25
C SER A 35 7.96 0.65 0.88
N ALA A 36 7.39 1.38 -0.08
CA ALA A 36 7.26 0.93 -1.46
C ALA A 36 8.65 0.71 -2.11
N GLU A 37 9.61 1.58 -1.79
CA GLU A 37 10.98 1.52 -2.30
C GLU A 37 11.74 0.32 -1.71
N ALA A 38 11.57 0.05 -0.41
CA ALA A 38 12.12 -1.15 0.23
C ALA A 38 11.50 -2.43 -0.35
N LEU A 39 10.19 -2.42 -0.63
CA LEU A 39 9.52 -3.53 -1.31
C LEU A 39 10.11 -3.73 -2.72
N TRP A 40 10.30 -2.66 -3.49
CA TRP A 40 10.90 -2.75 -4.82
C TRP A 40 12.29 -3.37 -4.79
N GLU A 41 13.16 -2.91 -3.88
CA GLU A 41 14.50 -3.49 -3.71
C GLU A 41 14.44 -4.98 -3.35
N GLN A 42 13.54 -5.35 -2.43
CA GLN A 42 13.32 -6.74 -2.02
C GLN A 42 12.89 -7.62 -3.20
N LEU A 43 11.93 -7.14 -3.99
CA LEU A 43 11.43 -7.84 -5.18
C LEU A 43 12.52 -7.98 -6.25
N CYS A 44 13.30 -6.93 -6.52
CA CYS A 44 14.40 -6.97 -7.49
C CYS A 44 15.49 -7.97 -7.11
N ARG A 45 15.79 -8.08 -5.81
CA ARG A 45 16.78 -9.04 -5.28
C ARG A 45 16.23 -10.47 -5.20
N GLY A 46 14.93 -10.68 -5.46
CA GLY A 46 14.31 -11.99 -5.37
C GLY A 46 14.30 -12.56 -3.95
N VAL A 47 14.11 -11.70 -2.94
CA VAL A 47 14.12 -12.11 -1.53
C VAL A 47 12.79 -12.76 -1.15
N ASP A 48 12.88 -13.91 -0.49
CA ASP A 48 11.79 -14.55 0.26
C ASP A 48 11.83 -14.07 1.71
N ALA A 49 10.83 -13.31 2.11
CA ALA A 49 10.67 -12.72 3.44
C ALA A 49 9.87 -13.62 4.40
N THR A 50 9.45 -14.82 3.97
CA THR A 50 8.77 -15.78 4.83
C THR A 50 9.77 -16.41 5.81
N ARG A 51 9.38 -16.47 7.07
CA ARG A 51 10.22 -16.94 8.18
C ARG A 51 9.40 -17.78 9.15
N ARG A 52 10.07 -18.43 10.10
CA ARG A 52 9.37 -19.08 11.21
C ARG A 52 8.62 -18.06 12.04
N VAL A 53 7.53 -18.50 12.66
CA VAL A 53 6.74 -17.67 13.59
C VAL A 53 7.66 -17.03 14.65
N PRO A 54 7.58 -15.71 14.87
CA PRO A 54 8.25 -15.07 15.99
C PRO A 54 7.79 -15.66 17.33
N ARG A 55 8.72 -15.95 18.25
CA ARG A 55 8.42 -16.53 19.57
C ARG A 55 7.44 -15.69 20.40
N ASN A 56 7.47 -14.36 20.26
CA ASN A 56 6.58 -13.45 20.96
C ASN A 56 5.18 -13.35 20.34
N ARG A 57 4.92 -13.97 19.18
CA ARG A 57 3.65 -13.79 18.48
C ARG A 57 2.52 -14.63 19.05
N PHE A 58 2.82 -15.85 19.49
CA PHE A 58 1.85 -16.75 20.13
C PHE A 58 2.34 -17.16 21.53
N PRO A 59 2.28 -16.25 22.52
CA PRO A 59 2.68 -16.59 23.89
C PRO A 59 1.83 -17.78 24.40
N GLY A 60 2.50 -18.84 24.88
CA GLY A 60 1.85 -20.05 25.40
C GLY A 60 1.41 -21.08 24.36
N ALA A 61 1.59 -20.83 23.06
CA ALA A 61 1.39 -21.84 22.03
C ALA A 61 2.66 -22.70 21.87
N ASP A 62 2.68 -23.86 22.52
CA ASP A 62 3.77 -24.83 22.43
C ASP A 62 3.38 -26.03 21.55
N GLY A 63 4.32 -26.53 20.75
CA GLY A 63 4.18 -27.81 20.04
C GLY A 63 4.91 -27.88 18.70
N PRO A 64 5.19 -29.09 18.19
CA PRO A 64 5.99 -29.28 16.97
C PRO A 64 5.43 -28.58 15.72
N ALA A 65 4.09 -28.45 15.63
CA ALA A 65 3.42 -27.80 14.51
C ALA A 65 3.68 -26.29 14.44
N TYR A 66 3.84 -25.62 15.58
CA TYR A 66 4.15 -24.18 15.63
C TYR A 66 5.62 -23.90 15.34
N ASP A 67 6.51 -24.79 15.77
CA ASP A 67 7.97 -24.66 15.56
C ASP A 67 8.39 -24.75 14.09
N THR A 68 7.60 -25.44 13.26
CA THR A 68 7.86 -25.63 11.83
C THR A 68 7.06 -24.68 10.94
N MET A 69 6.04 -24.01 11.48
CA MET A 69 5.19 -23.12 10.71
C MET A 69 5.95 -21.89 10.21
N ARG A 70 5.74 -21.55 8.94
CA ARG A 70 6.28 -20.36 8.30
C ARG A 70 5.19 -19.36 7.96
N GLY A 71 5.58 -18.10 7.90
CA GLY A 71 4.71 -16.96 7.64
C GLY A 71 5.50 -15.73 7.24
N GLY A 72 4.85 -14.78 6.58
CA GLY A 72 5.38 -13.42 6.48
C GLY A 72 5.01 -12.65 7.75
N PHE A 73 5.99 -12.12 8.48
CA PHE A 73 5.71 -11.42 9.74
C PHE A 73 6.42 -10.07 9.78
N LEU A 74 5.68 -9.04 10.19
CA LEU A 74 6.29 -7.76 10.56
C LEU A 74 7.21 -7.96 11.76
N ASP A 75 8.30 -7.21 11.78
CA ASP A 75 9.29 -7.28 12.86
C ASP A 75 8.71 -6.76 14.18
N ASP A 76 7.84 -5.76 14.10
CA ASP A 76 7.22 -5.12 15.24
C ASP A 76 5.75 -4.78 14.97
N VAL A 77 4.87 -5.31 15.83
CA VAL A 77 3.42 -5.03 15.84
C VAL A 77 2.96 -4.45 17.18
N GLU A 78 3.88 -4.30 18.14
CA GLU A 78 3.59 -3.83 19.50
C GLU A 78 3.96 -2.35 19.65
N SER A 79 4.83 -1.82 18.79
CA SER A 79 5.22 -0.41 18.76
C SER A 79 4.17 0.50 18.12
N PHE A 80 3.85 1.61 18.80
CA PHE A 80 2.96 2.64 18.28
C PHE A 80 3.26 4.01 18.92
N ASP A 81 3.22 5.09 18.12
CA ASP A 81 3.45 6.46 18.59
C ASP A 81 2.11 7.10 19.01
N ALA A 82 1.59 6.68 20.17
CA ALA A 82 0.27 7.09 20.64
C ALA A 82 0.18 8.60 20.89
N ASP A 83 1.24 9.20 21.43
CA ASP A 83 1.32 10.64 21.72
C ASP A 83 1.17 11.48 20.46
N PHE A 84 1.79 11.08 19.35
CA PHE A 84 1.67 11.77 18.06
C PHE A 84 0.21 11.85 17.59
N PHE A 85 -0.57 10.77 17.76
CA PHE A 85 -1.98 10.71 17.36
C PHE A 85 -2.94 11.23 18.44
N GLY A 86 -2.43 11.71 19.58
CA GLY A 86 -3.24 12.18 20.70
C GLY A 86 -4.07 11.07 21.34
N ILE A 87 -3.58 9.84 21.32
CA ILE A 87 -4.24 8.66 21.89
C ILE A 87 -3.69 8.42 23.29
N ALA A 88 -4.57 8.30 24.28
CA ALA A 88 -4.14 8.01 25.64
C ALA A 88 -3.45 6.64 25.71
N PRO A 89 -2.37 6.46 26.50
CA PRO A 89 -1.63 5.20 26.58
C PRO A 89 -2.53 3.98 26.87
N GLN A 90 -3.50 4.13 27.78
CA GLN A 90 -4.48 3.09 28.12
C GLN A 90 -5.37 2.67 26.94
N ASP A 91 -5.70 3.61 26.04
CA ASP A 91 -6.51 3.31 24.86
C ASP A 91 -5.64 2.60 23.81
N ALA A 92 -4.38 3.00 23.68
CA ALA A 92 -3.42 2.37 22.77
C ALA A 92 -3.10 0.92 23.16
N GLU A 93 -3.07 0.60 24.45
CA GLU A 93 -2.89 -0.78 24.95
C GLU A 93 -4.00 -1.73 24.50
N VAL A 94 -5.25 -1.27 24.47
CA VAL A 94 -6.39 -2.07 24.02
C VAL A 94 -6.63 -2.00 22.51
N MET A 95 -5.96 -1.11 21.78
CA MET A 95 -6.12 -1.01 20.33
C MET A 95 -5.58 -2.26 19.62
N ASP A 96 -6.38 -2.78 18.69
CA ASP A 96 -5.94 -3.78 17.72
C ASP A 96 -4.66 -3.29 17.02
N PRO A 97 -3.56 -4.08 17.05
CA PRO A 97 -2.33 -3.78 16.31
C PRO A 97 -2.56 -3.39 14.84
N GLN A 98 -3.60 -3.92 14.19
CA GLN A 98 -3.96 -3.54 12.82
C GLN A 98 -4.30 -2.04 12.73
N GLN A 99 -5.02 -1.50 13.72
CA GLN A 99 -5.34 -0.07 13.78
C GLN A 99 -4.09 0.77 14.09
N ARG A 100 -3.24 0.27 14.99
CA ARG A 100 -1.98 0.94 15.39
C ARG A 100 -0.99 1.05 14.23
N VAL A 101 -0.82 -0.01 13.44
CA VAL A 101 0.08 0.00 12.28
C VAL A 101 -0.53 0.78 11.10
N LEU A 102 -1.85 0.75 10.92
CA LEU A 102 -2.54 1.43 9.84
C LEU A 102 -2.44 2.97 9.93
N LEU A 103 -2.47 3.54 11.14
CA LEU A 103 -2.41 5.00 11.35
C LEU A 103 -1.10 5.63 10.81
N PRO A 104 0.10 5.17 11.21
CA PRO A 104 1.36 5.63 10.62
C PRO A 104 1.45 5.38 9.12
N VAL A 105 0.98 4.23 8.65
CA VAL A 105 1.02 3.88 7.21
C VAL A 105 0.16 4.83 6.38
N ALA A 106 -1.03 5.21 6.88
CA ALA A 106 -1.89 6.19 6.21
C ALA A 106 -1.27 7.59 6.22
N TRP A 107 -0.64 8.00 7.33
CA TRP A 107 0.10 9.26 7.42
C TRP A 107 1.23 9.31 6.39
N GLU A 108 2.04 8.26 6.32
CA GLU A 108 3.15 8.16 5.36
C GLU A 108 2.68 8.14 3.91
N ALA A 109 1.55 7.49 3.61
CA ALA A 109 0.98 7.51 2.28
C ALA A 109 0.57 8.93 1.85
N LEU A 110 0.07 9.74 2.80
CA LEU A 110 -0.26 11.15 2.56
C LEU A 110 0.99 12.04 2.44
N GLU A 111 2.05 11.76 3.22
CA GLU A 111 3.35 12.41 3.06
C GLU A 111 4.01 12.05 1.72
N ASP A 112 3.94 10.79 1.28
CA ASP A 112 4.42 10.36 -0.05
C ASP A 112 3.65 11.09 -1.17
N ALA A 113 2.34 11.30 -0.99
CA ALA A 113 1.53 12.12 -1.90
C ALA A 113 1.90 13.62 -1.88
N GLY A 114 2.60 14.10 -0.85
CA GLY A 114 2.93 15.51 -0.69
C GLY A 114 1.72 16.41 -0.41
N ILE A 115 0.62 15.83 0.08
CA ILE A 115 -0.59 16.58 0.45
C ILE A 115 -0.42 17.02 1.91
N LEU A 116 -0.83 18.23 2.29
CA LEU A 116 -0.69 18.71 3.67
C LEU A 116 -1.96 18.45 4.51
N PRO A 117 -1.86 18.42 5.85
CA PRO A 117 -3.01 18.25 6.74
C PRO A 117 -4.19 19.18 6.49
N ALA A 118 -3.92 20.45 6.20
CA ALA A 118 -4.96 21.42 5.90
C ALA A 118 -5.70 21.10 4.59
N GLU A 119 -5.02 20.50 3.61
CA GLU A 119 -5.60 20.17 2.31
C GLU A 119 -6.49 18.93 2.40
N TRP A 120 -6.00 17.84 3.01
CA TRP A 120 -6.78 16.61 3.09
C TRP A 120 -7.95 16.68 4.07
N SER A 121 -7.87 17.51 5.13
CA SER A 121 -8.98 17.70 6.08
C SER A 121 -10.08 18.61 5.53
N ALA A 122 -9.71 19.63 4.74
CA ALA A 122 -10.68 20.49 4.06
C ALA A 122 -11.36 19.79 2.87
N ALA A 123 -10.69 18.81 2.27
CA ALA A 123 -11.26 18.01 1.19
C ALA A 123 -12.31 17.01 1.70
N ARG A 124 -13.25 16.64 0.82
CA ARG A 124 -14.12 15.47 1.04
C ARG A 124 -13.28 14.20 0.86
N THR A 125 -12.50 13.86 1.88
CA THR A 125 -11.56 12.74 1.84
C THR A 125 -12.22 11.48 2.35
N ALA A 126 -12.30 10.46 1.49
CA ALA A 126 -12.84 9.14 1.80
C ALA A 126 -11.77 8.22 2.41
N VAL A 127 -12.23 7.21 3.15
CA VAL A 127 -11.45 6.11 3.69
C VAL A 127 -12.16 4.80 3.41
N TYR A 128 -11.50 3.91 2.67
CA TYR A 128 -11.95 2.54 2.42
C TYR A 128 -10.84 1.57 2.82
N VAL A 129 -11.08 0.72 3.82
CA VAL A 129 -10.05 -0.20 4.34
C VAL A 129 -10.54 -1.62 4.37
N GLY A 130 -9.81 -2.52 3.74
CA GLY A 130 -10.06 -3.95 3.77
C GLY A 130 -9.62 -4.62 5.08
N GLN A 131 -10.46 -5.46 5.66
CA GLN A 131 -10.14 -6.30 6.81
C GLN A 131 -10.92 -7.63 6.73
N ALA A 132 -10.35 -8.71 7.26
CA ALA A 132 -10.99 -10.04 7.24
C ALA A 132 -10.88 -10.77 8.60
N HIS A 133 -9.82 -10.52 9.37
CA HIS A 133 -9.52 -11.24 10.62
C HIS A 133 -9.43 -10.32 11.84
N GLY A 134 -10.06 -10.74 12.94
CA GLY A 134 -10.17 -9.99 14.20
C GLY A 134 -9.45 -10.68 15.36
N ASP A 135 -8.25 -11.24 15.12
CA ASP A 135 -7.52 -12.04 16.11
C ASP A 135 -7.37 -11.34 17.46
N ASN A 136 -7.15 -10.01 17.49
CA ASN A 136 -6.99 -9.28 18.74
C ASN A 136 -8.30 -9.23 19.56
N TRP A 137 -9.46 -9.22 18.90
CA TRP A 137 -10.74 -9.35 19.58
C TRP A 137 -10.88 -10.72 20.24
N ASP A 138 -10.54 -11.81 19.54
CA ASP A 138 -10.60 -13.15 20.14
C ASP A 138 -9.69 -13.26 21.37
N ARG A 139 -8.47 -12.73 21.29
CA ARG A 139 -7.55 -12.62 22.44
C ARG A 139 -8.14 -11.80 23.59
N THR A 140 -8.78 -10.68 23.29
CA THR A 140 -9.42 -9.82 24.30
C THR A 140 -10.60 -10.54 24.98
N ARG A 141 -11.46 -11.19 24.18
CA ARG A 141 -12.62 -11.94 24.66
C ARG A 141 -12.22 -13.08 25.57
N ASP A 142 -11.08 -13.72 25.31
CA ASP A 142 -10.66 -14.89 26.08
C ASP A 142 -9.73 -14.51 27.25
N GLY A 143 -8.93 -13.45 27.13
CA GLY A 143 -7.98 -12.97 28.13
C GLY A 143 -8.40 -11.79 29.01
N ARG A 144 -9.54 -11.11 28.75
CA ARG A 144 -9.95 -9.88 29.49
C ARG A 144 -11.48 -9.75 29.65
N ARG A 145 -12.18 -10.85 29.98
CA ARG A 145 -13.67 -10.87 30.06
C ARG A 145 -14.28 -9.90 31.06
N ASP A 146 -13.57 -9.62 32.14
CA ASP A 146 -13.94 -8.71 33.22
C ASP A 146 -13.72 -7.22 32.86
N ALA A 147 -13.00 -6.93 31.78
CA ALA A 147 -12.65 -5.58 31.32
C ALA A 147 -13.30 -5.20 29.97
N LEU A 148 -14.44 -5.82 29.62
CA LEU A 148 -15.20 -5.47 28.41
C LEU A 148 -15.93 -4.14 28.58
N ASP A 149 -15.22 -3.04 28.30
CA ASP A 149 -15.72 -1.66 28.37
C ASP A 149 -15.78 -0.98 26.99
N LEU A 150 -16.01 0.34 26.99
CA LEU A 150 -16.01 1.15 25.76
C LEU A 150 -14.65 1.18 25.05
N GLY A 151 -13.54 1.08 25.80
CA GLY A 151 -12.19 0.99 25.25
C GLY A 151 -12.02 -0.28 24.45
N CYS A 152 -12.45 -1.42 24.97
CA CYS A 152 -12.47 -2.70 24.24
C CYS A 152 -13.39 -2.66 23.00
N LEU A 153 -14.57 -2.06 23.13
CA LEU A 153 -15.51 -1.91 22.00
C LEU A 153 -14.87 -1.18 20.82
N ALA A 154 -14.21 -0.05 21.10
CA ALA A 154 -13.55 0.79 20.11
C ALA A 154 -12.13 0.31 19.72
N GLY A 155 -11.49 -0.48 20.58
CA GLY A 155 -10.12 -0.95 20.43
C GLY A 155 -10.03 -2.22 19.61
N THR A 156 -10.92 -3.19 19.82
CA THR A 156 -10.78 -4.54 19.25
C THR A 156 -12.06 -5.08 18.62
N HIS A 157 -13.23 -4.87 19.24
CA HIS A 157 -14.47 -5.52 18.79
C HIS A 157 -14.99 -4.96 17.44
N GLN A 158 -15.03 -3.63 17.32
CA GLN A 158 -15.73 -3.00 16.21
C GLN A 158 -14.84 -2.83 14.98
N ARG A 159 -15.09 -3.64 13.94
CA ARG A 159 -14.32 -3.62 12.68
C ARG A 159 -14.36 -2.28 11.93
N SER A 160 -15.44 -1.50 12.08
CA SER A 160 -15.54 -0.16 11.48
C SER A 160 -14.50 0.83 12.02
N MET A 161 -13.83 0.50 13.13
CA MET A 161 -12.81 1.35 13.74
C MET A 161 -11.53 1.46 12.89
N LEU A 162 -11.23 0.52 11.98
CA LEU A 162 -10.10 0.70 11.06
C LEU A 162 -10.26 1.97 10.21
N ALA A 163 -11.39 2.10 9.50
CA ALA A 163 -11.66 3.31 8.72
C ALA A 163 -12.02 4.51 9.61
N GLY A 164 -12.78 4.27 10.69
CA GLY A 164 -13.24 5.32 11.60
C GLY A 164 -12.09 6.05 12.32
N ARG A 165 -11.05 5.33 12.76
CA ARG A 165 -9.89 5.96 13.41
C ARG A 165 -9.05 6.77 12.44
N LEU A 166 -8.84 6.30 11.21
CA LEU A 166 -8.19 7.12 10.19
C LEU A 166 -8.96 8.42 9.98
N SER A 167 -10.28 8.33 9.80
CA SER A 167 -11.12 9.50 9.60
C SER A 167 -11.08 10.47 10.78
N TYR A 168 -11.14 9.95 12.01
CA TYR A 168 -11.09 10.76 13.22
C TYR A 168 -9.73 11.45 13.41
N HIS A 169 -8.62 10.71 13.38
CA HIS A 169 -7.29 11.24 13.69
C HIS A 169 -6.71 12.10 12.56
N LEU A 170 -7.12 11.89 11.31
CA LEU A 170 -6.69 12.69 10.16
C LEU A 170 -7.66 13.84 9.83
N GLY A 171 -8.80 13.95 10.54
CA GLY A 171 -9.80 15.00 10.32
C GLY A 171 -10.53 14.88 8.99
N LEU A 172 -10.91 13.67 8.58
CA LEU A 172 -11.51 13.38 7.27
C LEU A 172 -13.03 13.30 7.36
N HIS A 173 -13.71 13.91 6.39
CA HIS A 173 -15.16 14.09 6.40
C HIS A 173 -15.90 13.41 5.24
N GLY A 174 -15.21 12.60 4.42
CA GLY A 174 -15.82 11.79 3.37
C GLY A 174 -16.36 10.44 3.87
N PRO A 175 -16.83 9.57 2.95
CA PRO A 175 -17.21 8.20 3.26
C PRO A 175 -16.10 7.45 4.01
N SER A 176 -16.46 6.73 5.09
CA SER A 176 -15.51 5.98 5.92
C SER A 176 -16.02 4.57 6.14
N VAL A 177 -15.45 3.58 5.45
CA VAL A 177 -15.99 2.22 5.37
C VAL A 177 -14.88 1.17 5.51
N THR A 178 -15.08 0.23 6.44
CA THR A 178 -14.32 -1.02 6.48
C THR A 178 -15.02 -2.06 5.59
N VAL A 179 -14.26 -2.73 4.71
CA VAL A 179 -14.77 -3.70 3.73
C VAL A 179 -14.28 -5.10 4.09
N ASP A 180 -15.21 -6.05 4.19
CA ASP A 180 -14.91 -7.49 4.32
C ASP A 180 -15.43 -8.25 3.09
N ALA A 181 -14.49 -8.53 2.18
CA ALA A 181 -14.63 -9.48 1.08
C ALA A 181 -13.53 -10.56 1.19
N ALA A 182 -13.16 -10.94 2.42
CA ALA A 182 -12.02 -11.79 2.75
C ALA A 182 -10.72 -11.37 2.02
N GLN A 183 -10.11 -12.24 1.21
CA GLN A 183 -8.84 -11.97 0.54
C GLN A 183 -8.92 -10.90 -0.57
N ALA A 184 -10.14 -10.56 -1.04
CA ALA A 184 -10.38 -9.50 -2.01
C ALA A 184 -10.67 -8.13 -1.37
N SER A 185 -10.69 -8.03 -0.03
CA SER A 185 -11.14 -6.84 0.71
C SER A 185 -10.48 -5.53 0.27
N SER A 186 -9.15 -5.49 0.13
CA SER A 186 -8.45 -4.25 -0.24
C SER A 186 -8.62 -3.83 -1.70
N LEU A 187 -8.81 -4.77 -2.65
CA LEU A 187 -9.18 -4.37 -4.03
C LEU A 187 -10.63 -3.92 -4.10
N ALA A 188 -11.53 -4.53 -3.34
CA ALA A 188 -12.91 -4.04 -3.23
C ALA A 188 -12.95 -2.64 -2.61
N ALA A 189 -12.13 -2.37 -1.59
CA ALA A 189 -11.96 -1.04 -1.03
C ALA A 189 -11.44 -0.02 -2.06
N LEU A 190 -10.44 -0.39 -2.87
CA LEU A 190 -9.92 0.47 -3.94
C LEU A 190 -10.97 0.72 -5.04
N HIS A 191 -11.74 -0.29 -5.42
CA HIS A 191 -12.84 -0.13 -6.37
C HIS A 191 -13.88 0.88 -5.85
N LEU A 192 -14.29 0.77 -4.59
CA LEU A 192 -15.21 1.73 -3.96
C LEU A 192 -14.63 3.14 -3.89
N ALA A 193 -13.33 3.28 -3.60
CA ALA A 193 -12.64 4.57 -3.65
C ALA A 193 -12.68 5.20 -5.05
N CYS A 194 -12.42 4.41 -6.09
CA CYS A 194 -12.51 4.86 -7.48
C CYS A 194 -13.93 5.32 -7.84
N LEU A 195 -14.96 4.56 -7.45
CA LEU A 195 -16.35 4.94 -7.66
C LEU A 195 -16.71 6.24 -6.92
N SER A 196 -16.29 6.39 -5.66
CA SER A 196 -16.55 7.60 -4.87
C SER A 196 -15.95 8.86 -5.51
N LEU A 197 -14.73 8.75 -6.04
CA LEU A 197 -14.06 9.83 -6.79
C LEU A 197 -14.79 10.16 -8.09
N ARG A 198 -15.16 9.14 -8.88
CA ARG A 198 -15.88 9.32 -10.17
C ARG A 198 -17.29 9.88 -9.98
N ALA A 199 -17.94 9.53 -8.88
CA ALA A 199 -19.24 10.06 -8.48
C ALA A 199 -19.16 11.48 -7.89
N ASN A 200 -17.96 12.03 -7.69
CA ASN A 200 -17.70 13.26 -6.93
C ASN A 200 -18.31 13.22 -5.52
N GLU A 201 -18.42 12.06 -4.89
CA GLU A 201 -18.73 11.92 -3.46
C GLU A 201 -17.52 12.33 -2.63
N SER A 202 -16.33 12.03 -3.15
CA SER A 202 -15.03 12.37 -2.56
C SER A 202 -14.15 13.11 -3.56
N ALA A 203 -13.24 13.94 -3.06
CA ALA A 203 -12.21 14.62 -3.86
C ALA A 203 -10.83 13.94 -3.74
N LEU A 204 -10.63 13.23 -2.64
CA LEU A 204 -9.44 12.45 -2.28
C LEU A 204 -9.93 11.16 -1.63
N ALA A 205 -9.22 10.05 -1.77
CA ALA A 205 -9.55 8.85 -1.01
C ALA A 205 -8.30 8.08 -0.60
N LEU A 206 -8.34 7.53 0.61
CA LEU A 206 -7.41 6.52 1.09
C LEU A 206 -8.06 5.15 0.85
N ALA A 207 -7.37 4.28 0.14
CA ALA A 207 -7.77 2.89 -0.06
C ALA A 207 -6.68 1.96 0.44
N GLY A 208 -7.01 0.97 1.26
CA GLY A 208 -6.00 0.10 1.83
C GLY A 208 -6.53 -1.20 2.38
N GLY A 209 -5.68 -1.89 3.13
CA GLY A 209 -6.06 -3.06 3.91
C GLY A 209 -5.04 -3.35 5.00
N ALA A 210 -5.50 -4.05 6.04
CA ALA A 210 -4.66 -4.50 7.12
C ALA A 210 -4.92 -5.99 7.38
N ASN A 211 -3.83 -6.71 7.63
CA ASN A 211 -3.86 -8.07 8.10
C ASN A 211 -2.69 -8.29 9.05
N LEU A 212 -2.95 -8.83 10.23
CA LEU A 212 -1.91 -9.27 11.16
C LEU A 212 -2.30 -10.62 11.74
N ILE A 213 -1.34 -11.53 11.81
CA ILE A 213 -1.46 -12.83 12.43
C ILE A 213 -1.13 -12.66 13.91
N LEU A 214 -2.15 -12.67 14.77
CA LEU A 214 -1.99 -12.41 16.22
C LEU A 214 -2.41 -13.60 17.08
N GLY A 215 -3.09 -14.59 16.51
CA GLY A 215 -3.47 -15.83 17.18
C GLY A 215 -3.26 -17.09 16.32
N PRO A 216 -3.23 -18.27 16.96
CA PRO A 216 -3.07 -19.54 16.26
C PRO A 216 -4.35 -20.04 15.57
N ASP A 217 -5.54 -19.64 16.05
CA ASP A 217 -6.82 -20.28 15.71
C ASP A 217 -7.13 -20.23 14.21
N ALA A 218 -7.06 -19.03 13.60
CA ALA A 218 -7.29 -18.87 12.17
C ALA A 218 -6.29 -19.71 11.34
N THR A 219 -5.05 -19.81 11.81
CA THR A 219 -4.05 -20.64 11.15
C THR A 219 -4.39 -22.13 11.26
N GLY A 220 -4.82 -22.60 12.43
CA GLY A 220 -5.29 -23.97 12.62
C GLY A 220 -6.51 -24.32 11.77
N MET A 221 -7.42 -23.35 11.54
CA MET A 221 -8.55 -23.52 10.61
C MET A 221 -8.09 -23.68 9.16
N PHE A 222 -7.13 -22.87 8.70
CA PHE A 222 -6.58 -23.01 7.34
C PHE A 222 -5.77 -24.30 7.17
N ASP A 223 -5.03 -24.73 8.19
CA ASP A 223 -4.31 -26.00 8.21
C ASP A 223 -5.29 -27.18 8.11
N SER A 224 -6.35 -27.17 8.93
CA SER A 224 -7.40 -28.19 8.91
C SER A 224 -8.17 -28.23 7.59
N ALA A 225 -8.24 -27.10 6.88
CA ALA A 225 -8.83 -27.01 5.54
C ALA A 225 -7.88 -27.48 4.42
N GLY A 226 -6.61 -27.76 4.74
CA GLY A 226 -5.62 -28.26 3.79
C GLY A 226 -5.19 -27.23 2.74
N VAL A 227 -5.23 -25.93 3.08
CA VAL A 227 -4.89 -24.84 2.14
C VAL A 227 -3.54 -24.18 2.41
N LEU A 228 -2.87 -24.55 3.51
CA LEU A 228 -1.53 -24.06 3.84
C LEU A 228 -0.44 -24.91 3.19
N SER A 229 0.63 -24.28 2.75
CA SER A 229 1.79 -24.96 2.16
C SER A 229 2.60 -25.68 3.23
N GLU A 230 2.94 -26.95 2.99
CA GLU A 230 3.84 -27.71 3.87
C GLU A 230 5.29 -27.21 3.72
N ALA A 231 5.68 -26.83 2.50
CA ALA A 231 7.00 -26.25 2.22
C ALA A 231 7.17 -24.83 2.80
N GLY A 232 6.05 -24.18 3.13
CA GLY A 232 6.05 -22.83 3.66
C GLY A 232 6.44 -21.78 2.61
N HIS A 233 5.93 -21.92 1.38
CA HIS A 233 6.05 -20.91 0.32
C HIS A 233 4.80 -20.86 -0.58
N CYS A 234 4.52 -19.71 -1.20
CA CYS A 234 3.50 -19.60 -2.24
C CYS A 234 4.13 -19.85 -3.63
N ALA A 235 4.06 -21.07 -4.14
CA ALA A 235 4.69 -21.46 -5.41
C ALA A 235 3.78 -21.28 -6.64
N PHE A 236 3.43 -20.04 -6.97
CA PHE A 236 2.47 -19.72 -8.03
C PHE A 236 2.79 -20.38 -9.38
N GLY A 237 1.82 -21.12 -9.92
CA GLY A 237 1.93 -21.78 -11.22
C GLY A 237 2.99 -22.88 -11.30
N ASN A 238 3.57 -23.31 -10.18
CA ASN A 238 4.53 -24.42 -10.12
C ASN A 238 3.80 -25.78 -10.05
N ALA A 239 4.44 -26.85 -10.52
CA ALA A 239 3.96 -28.23 -10.38
C ALA A 239 3.82 -28.69 -8.92
N GLY A 240 4.72 -28.24 -8.04
CA GLY A 240 4.73 -28.51 -6.60
C GLY A 240 3.90 -27.55 -5.75
N ALA A 241 3.03 -26.73 -6.37
CA ALA A 241 2.10 -25.85 -5.66
C ALA A 241 1.15 -26.66 -4.74
N ASP A 242 1.32 -26.52 -3.42
CA ASP A 242 0.62 -27.30 -2.41
C ASP A 242 -0.28 -26.46 -1.48
N GLY A 243 -0.10 -25.14 -1.44
CA GLY A 243 -0.80 -24.27 -0.51
C GLY A 243 -0.25 -22.85 -0.50
N PHE A 244 -0.83 -21.99 0.32
CA PHE A 244 -0.29 -20.66 0.58
C PHE A 244 0.33 -20.55 1.97
N VAL A 245 1.07 -19.49 2.20
CA VAL A 245 1.60 -19.11 3.52
C VAL A 245 0.92 -17.84 3.98
N ARG A 246 0.45 -17.79 5.22
CA ARG A 246 -0.15 -16.55 5.77
C ARG A 246 0.90 -15.46 5.93
N SER A 247 0.49 -14.20 5.80
CA SER A 247 1.37 -13.07 6.06
C SER A 247 0.67 -11.91 6.76
N ASP A 248 1.41 -11.24 7.63
CA ASP A 248 1.14 -9.86 8.02
C ASP A 248 1.27 -8.93 6.81
N GLY A 249 0.50 -7.85 6.79
CA GLY A 249 0.69 -6.75 5.84
C GLY A 249 -0.31 -5.63 6.07
N VAL A 250 0.17 -4.39 6.04
CA VAL A 250 -0.65 -3.20 6.10
C VAL A 250 -0.21 -2.26 4.99
N ALA A 251 -1.15 -1.80 4.17
CA ALA A 251 -0.84 -0.96 3.03
C ALA A 251 -2.00 -0.02 2.71
N VAL A 252 -1.65 1.19 2.28
CA VAL A 252 -2.57 2.26 1.90
C VAL A 252 -2.05 2.93 0.64
N VAL A 253 -2.95 3.19 -0.30
CA VAL A 253 -2.74 4.08 -1.44
C VAL A 253 -3.64 5.29 -1.31
N VAL A 254 -3.10 6.45 -1.65
CA VAL A 254 -3.84 7.72 -1.77
C VAL A 254 -4.19 7.92 -3.24
N VAL A 255 -5.47 8.13 -3.52
CA VAL A 255 -5.98 8.26 -4.89
C VAL A 255 -6.79 9.52 -5.11
N LYS A 256 -6.66 10.09 -6.31
CA LYS A 256 -7.38 11.27 -6.80
C LYS A 256 -7.85 11.04 -8.22
N ARG A 257 -8.84 11.80 -8.68
CA ARG A 257 -9.09 11.86 -10.13
C ARG A 257 -7.83 12.37 -10.83
N LEU A 258 -7.46 11.77 -11.97
CA LEU A 258 -6.22 12.10 -12.66
C LEU A 258 -6.15 13.59 -13.05
N ASP A 259 -7.26 14.16 -13.53
CA ASP A 259 -7.33 15.58 -13.89
C ASP A 259 -7.06 16.51 -12.71
N ARG A 260 -7.52 16.14 -11.50
CA ARG A 260 -7.24 16.86 -10.26
C ARG A 260 -5.81 16.67 -9.78
N ALA A 261 -5.29 15.45 -9.85
CA ALA A 261 -3.89 15.18 -9.52
C ALA A 261 -2.93 16.04 -10.37
N LEU A 262 -3.22 16.16 -11.67
CA LEU A 262 -2.43 16.99 -12.58
C LEU A 262 -2.60 18.49 -12.30
N ALA A 263 -3.83 18.94 -12.02
CA ALA A 263 -4.10 20.33 -11.67
C ALA A 263 -3.40 20.77 -10.38
N ASP A 264 -3.31 19.86 -9.41
CA ASP A 264 -2.72 20.11 -8.09
C ASP A 264 -1.19 19.85 -8.06
N GLY A 265 -0.59 19.48 -9.20
CA GLY A 265 0.84 19.23 -9.33
C GLY A 265 1.33 18.04 -8.49
N ASP A 266 0.49 17.01 -8.34
CA ASP A 266 0.83 15.80 -7.61
C ASP A 266 1.73 14.89 -8.45
N ARG A 267 2.59 14.11 -7.80
CA ARG A 267 3.26 12.98 -8.45
C ARG A 267 2.25 11.87 -8.70
N VAL A 268 2.15 11.41 -9.94
CA VAL A 268 1.33 10.26 -10.30
C VAL A 268 2.21 9.02 -10.34
N ARG A 269 2.09 8.15 -9.32
CA ARG A 269 2.82 6.86 -9.24
C ARG A 269 2.30 5.86 -10.27
N ALA A 270 0.99 5.83 -10.48
CA ALA A 270 0.31 5.03 -11.50
C ALA A 270 -1.08 5.62 -11.80
N VAL A 271 -1.68 5.20 -12.91
CA VAL A 271 -3.04 5.57 -13.31
C VAL A 271 -3.91 4.33 -13.38
N ILE A 272 -4.96 4.27 -12.56
CA ILE A 272 -6.02 3.28 -12.64
C ILE A 272 -6.97 3.69 -13.76
N LEU A 273 -7.01 2.87 -14.82
CA LEU A 273 -7.87 3.08 -15.98
C LEU A 273 -9.28 2.55 -15.72
N GLY A 274 -9.37 1.38 -15.08
CA GLY A 274 -10.65 0.77 -14.76
C GLY A 274 -10.56 -0.27 -13.66
N SER A 275 -11.71 -0.57 -13.06
CA SER A 275 -11.81 -1.61 -12.02
C SER A 275 -13.20 -2.23 -12.00
N ALA A 276 -13.29 -3.50 -11.62
CA ALA A 276 -14.57 -4.17 -11.47
C ALA A 276 -14.56 -5.22 -10.37
N LEU A 277 -15.75 -5.48 -9.84
CA LEU A 277 -16.05 -6.59 -8.95
C LEU A 277 -17.05 -7.53 -9.63
N SER A 278 -16.86 -8.83 -9.48
CA SER A 278 -17.83 -9.86 -9.82
C SER A 278 -18.02 -10.82 -8.64
N HIS A 279 -19.00 -11.71 -8.75
CA HIS A 279 -19.18 -12.83 -7.84
C HIS A 279 -19.34 -14.12 -8.63
N ASP A 280 -18.78 -15.22 -8.12
CA ASP A 280 -18.87 -16.55 -8.74
C ASP A 280 -20.32 -17.02 -8.89
N GLY A 281 -21.19 -16.62 -7.97
CA GLY A 281 -22.58 -17.06 -7.92
C GLY A 281 -22.66 -18.59 -7.75
N ALA A 282 -23.53 -19.23 -8.52
CA ALA A 282 -23.68 -20.68 -8.56
C ALA A 282 -22.94 -21.34 -9.74
N ASP A 283 -21.95 -20.65 -10.33
CA ASP A 283 -21.16 -21.15 -11.48
C ASP A 283 -20.13 -22.24 -11.07
N LYS A 284 -20.32 -22.89 -9.92
CA LYS A 284 -19.40 -23.79 -9.23
C LYS A 284 -20.16 -24.76 -8.34
N ASP A 285 -19.56 -25.91 -8.07
CA ASP A 285 -20.23 -27.00 -7.34
C ASP A 285 -20.27 -26.76 -5.83
N GLN A 286 -19.26 -26.10 -5.25
CA GLN A 286 -19.21 -25.78 -3.84
C GLN A 286 -18.99 -24.28 -3.60
N LEU A 287 -19.45 -23.80 -2.43
CA LEU A 287 -19.32 -22.38 -2.05
C LEU A 287 -17.87 -21.90 -2.03
N LEU A 288 -16.92 -22.76 -1.64
CA LEU A 288 -15.51 -22.41 -1.47
C LEU A 288 -14.66 -22.69 -2.73
N ASP A 289 -15.22 -23.33 -3.75
CA ASP A 289 -14.52 -23.55 -5.01
C ASP A 289 -14.36 -22.20 -5.75
N PRO A 290 -13.29 -21.99 -6.53
CA PRO A 290 -13.20 -20.82 -7.39
C PRO A 290 -13.95 -21.02 -8.72
N SER A 291 -14.48 -19.95 -9.32
CA SER A 291 -15.09 -20.00 -10.66
C SER A 291 -14.22 -19.32 -11.74
N ARG A 292 -13.82 -20.10 -12.75
CA ARG A 292 -13.15 -19.57 -13.96
C ARG A 292 -14.00 -18.51 -14.66
N ALA A 293 -15.32 -18.72 -14.71
CA ALA A 293 -16.26 -17.79 -15.35
C ALA A 293 -16.43 -16.50 -14.54
N GLY A 294 -16.53 -16.60 -13.20
CA GLY A 294 -16.59 -15.45 -12.30
C GLY A 294 -15.36 -14.55 -12.43
N GLN A 295 -14.17 -15.15 -12.44
CA GLN A 295 -12.89 -14.45 -12.64
C GLN A 295 -12.82 -13.77 -14.02
N ALA A 296 -13.15 -14.49 -15.10
CA ALA A 296 -13.18 -13.94 -16.45
C ALA A 296 -14.16 -12.77 -16.60
N ARG A 297 -15.29 -12.81 -15.88
CA ARG A 297 -16.28 -11.72 -15.85
C ARG A 297 -15.72 -10.45 -15.23
N ALA A 298 -15.05 -10.55 -14.08
CA ALA A 298 -14.41 -9.41 -13.42
C ALA A 298 -13.36 -8.75 -14.35
N MET A 299 -12.53 -9.56 -15.01
CA MET A 299 -11.54 -9.07 -15.97
C MET A 299 -12.19 -8.32 -17.14
N ARG A 300 -13.19 -8.91 -17.81
CA ARG A 300 -13.87 -8.28 -18.94
C ARG A 300 -14.51 -6.95 -18.57
N TRP A 301 -15.21 -6.89 -17.43
CA TRP A 301 -15.84 -5.65 -16.96
C TRP A 301 -14.82 -4.56 -16.63
N ALA A 302 -13.68 -4.92 -16.04
CA ALA A 302 -12.62 -3.96 -15.74
C ALA A 302 -11.91 -3.46 -17.01
N TYR A 303 -11.73 -4.30 -18.03
CA TYR A 303 -11.22 -3.86 -19.34
C TYR A 303 -12.20 -2.98 -20.10
N GLU A 304 -13.50 -3.28 -20.01
CA GLU A 304 -14.58 -2.43 -20.53
C GLU A 304 -14.58 -1.06 -19.83
N ASP A 305 -14.50 -1.02 -18.50
CA ASP A 305 -14.41 0.21 -17.71
C ASP A 305 -13.13 1.01 -18.01
N ALA A 306 -12.02 0.32 -18.32
CA ALA A 306 -10.76 0.92 -18.72
C ALA A 306 -10.74 1.40 -20.20
N GLY A 307 -11.68 0.95 -21.02
CA GLY A 307 -11.71 1.26 -22.46
C GLY A 307 -10.53 0.66 -23.25
N ILE A 308 -10.00 -0.48 -22.84
CA ILE A 308 -8.86 -1.15 -23.50
C ILE A 308 -9.20 -2.57 -23.96
N ALA A 309 -8.44 -3.10 -24.93
CA ALA A 309 -8.54 -4.49 -25.31
C ALA A 309 -7.70 -5.40 -24.38
N ALA A 310 -8.24 -6.55 -23.99
CA ALA A 310 -7.55 -7.50 -23.10
C ALA A 310 -6.20 -8.00 -23.66
N GLY A 311 -6.09 -8.15 -24.99
CA GLY A 311 -4.85 -8.50 -25.68
C GLY A 311 -3.73 -7.47 -25.52
N GLU A 312 -4.03 -6.27 -25.02
CA GLU A 312 -3.05 -5.20 -24.80
C GLU A 312 -2.34 -5.27 -23.44
N VAL A 313 -2.84 -6.07 -22.50
CA VAL A 313 -2.23 -6.16 -21.16
C VAL A 313 -0.87 -6.85 -21.25
N ASP A 314 0.15 -6.19 -20.68
CA ASP A 314 1.55 -6.65 -20.68
C ASP A 314 1.87 -7.48 -19.43
N TYR A 315 1.26 -7.14 -18.29
CA TYR A 315 1.51 -7.78 -17.01
C TYR A 315 0.23 -7.98 -16.20
N VAL A 316 0.10 -9.12 -15.53
CA VAL A 316 -0.91 -9.32 -14.48
C VAL A 316 -0.21 -9.74 -13.19
N GLU A 317 -0.42 -8.95 -12.15
CA GLU A 317 -0.23 -9.36 -10.77
C GLU A 317 -1.41 -10.27 -10.38
N ALA A 318 -1.18 -11.57 -10.47
CA ALA A 318 -2.16 -12.59 -10.14
C ALA A 318 -2.49 -12.59 -8.65
N HIS A 319 -3.64 -13.15 -8.30
CA HIS A 319 -3.90 -13.51 -6.92
C HIS A 319 -2.91 -14.60 -6.49
N GLY A 320 -2.71 -15.62 -7.34
CA GLY A 320 -1.60 -16.55 -7.30
C GLY A 320 -1.18 -17.01 -5.91
N THR A 321 -1.99 -17.88 -5.31
CA THR A 321 -1.80 -18.34 -3.93
C THR A 321 -0.76 -19.44 -3.82
N GLY A 322 -0.32 -20.05 -4.93
CA GLY A 322 0.59 -21.19 -4.88
C GLY A 322 -0.14 -22.50 -4.56
N THR A 323 -1.43 -22.55 -4.85
CA THR A 323 -2.30 -23.70 -4.61
C THR A 323 -2.62 -24.39 -5.95
N ARG A 324 -3.16 -25.61 -5.89
CA ARG A 324 -3.63 -26.31 -7.11
C ARG A 324 -4.72 -25.54 -7.87
N ILE A 325 -5.43 -24.63 -7.20
CA ILE A 325 -6.47 -23.81 -7.83
C ILE A 325 -5.92 -22.64 -8.66
N ASP A 326 -4.60 -22.38 -8.65
CA ASP A 326 -3.96 -21.42 -9.55
C ASP A 326 -4.24 -21.75 -11.04
N ALA A 327 -4.49 -23.02 -11.37
CA ALA A 327 -4.89 -23.44 -12.71
C ALA A 327 -6.22 -22.82 -13.17
N VAL A 328 -7.14 -22.51 -12.24
CA VAL A 328 -8.40 -21.83 -12.54
C VAL A 328 -8.13 -20.38 -12.93
N GLU A 329 -7.24 -19.70 -12.21
CA GLU A 329 -6.83 -18.32 -12.51
C GLU A 329 -6.06 -18.22 -13.82
N LEU A 330 -5.06 -19.07 -14.04
CA LEU A 330 -4.32 -19.14 -15.30
C LEU A 330 -5.24 -19.48 -16.48
N GLY A 331 -6.22 -20.35 -16.25
CA GLY A 331 -7.26 -20.65 -17.22
C GLY A 331 -8.12 -19.42 -17.56
N ALA A 332 -8.61 -18.70 -16.56
CA ALA A 332 -9.42 -17.50 -16.76
C ALA A 332 -8.63 -16.40 -17.48
N LEU A 333 -7.36 -16.21 -17.11
CA LEU A 333 -6.44 -15.28 -17.78
C LEU A 333 -6.27 -15.66 -19.25
N ASN A 334 -6.06 -16.94 -19.55
CA ASN A 334 -5.97 -17.40 -20.93
C ASN A 334 -7.24 -17.12 -21.73
N ASP A 335 -8.43 -17.36 -21.17
CA ASP A 335 -9.71 -17.13 -21.86
C ASP A 335 -9.94 -15.67 -22.27
N VAL A 336 -9.40 -14.74 -21.49
CA VAL A 336 -9.59 -13.30 -21.68
C VAL A 336 -8.42 -12.68 -22.44
N LEU A 337 -7.19 -12.96 -22.03
CA LEU A 337 -5.99 -12.30 -22.57
C LEU A 337 -5.52 -12.87 -23.92
N ALA A 338 -5.94 -14.08 -24.30
CA ALA A 338 -5.59 -14.64 -25.61
C ALA A 338 -6.35 -13.97 -26.76
N GLN A 339 -7.45 -13.28 -26.46
CA GLN A 339 -8.25 -12.59 -27.46
C GLN A 339 -7.48 -11.37 -28.00
N ASP A 340 -7.41 -11.26 -29.33
CA ASP A 340 -6.77 -10.16 -30.05
C ASP A 340 -5.30 -9.89 -29.66
N ARG A 341 -4.63 -10.87 -29.05
CA ARG A 341 -3.21 -10.77 -28.68
C ARG A 341 -2.34 -11.01 -29.90
N ARG A 342 -1.34 -10.13 -30.08
CA ARG A 342 -0.40 -10.20 -31.20
C ARG A 342 0.42 -11.50 -31.14
N PRO A 343 0.60 -12.19 -32.28
CA PRO A 343 1.44 -13.40 -32.32
C PRO A 343 2.84 -13.12 -31.76
N GLY A 344 3.33 -14.02 -30.91
CA GLY A 344 4.65 -13.92 -30.28
C GLY A 344 4.72 -13.02 -29.05
N HIS A 345 3.67 -12.25 -28.72
CA HIS A 345 3.62 -11.46 -27.50
C HIS A 345 2.92 -12.24 -26.38
N ARG A 346 3.58 -12.34 -25.22
CA ARG A 346 3.02 -12.98 -24.02
C ARG A 346 2.70 -11.92 -22.97
N CYS A 347 1.67 -12.18 -22.16
CA CYS A 347 1.44 -11.45 -20.92
C CYS A 347 2.32 -12.07 -19.84
N LEU A 348 3.11 -11.26 -19.14
CA LEU A 348 3.78 -11.69 -17.93
C LEU A 348 2.73 -11.86 -16.82
N VAL A 349 2.85 -12.90 -16.00
CA VAL A 349 1.94 -13.16 -14.88
C VAL A 349 2.76 -13.53 -13.66
N GLY A 350 2.68 -12.73 -12.60
CA GLY A 350 3.47 -12.94 -11.38
C GLY A 350 2.64 -12.72 -10.11
N SER A 351 3.23 -13.03 -8.95
CA SER A 351 2.57 -12.85 -7.65
C SER A 351 3.57 -12.46 -6.57
N ALA A 352 3.31 -11.35 -5.87
CA ALA A 352 4.07 -10.87 -4.71
C ALA A 352 4.01 -11.86 -3.55
N LYS A 353 3.00 -12.75 -3.51
CA LYS A 353 2.88 -13.76 -2.46
C LYS A 353 4.05 -14.73 -2.45
N SER A 354 4.72 -14.92 -3.58
CA SER A 354 5.95 -15.72 -3.66
C SER A 354 7.10 -15.10 -2.86
N ASN A 355 7.10 -13.79 -2.62
CA ASN A 355 8.12 -13.09 -1.84
C ASN A 355 7.74 -12.92 -0.38
N ILE A 356 6.49 -12.56 -0.09
CA ILE A 356 6.09 -12.14 1.26
C ILE A 356 5.01 -13.02 1.90
N GLY A 357 4.47 -14.00 1.18
CA GLY A 357 3.29 -14.75 1.59
C GLY A 357 1.98 -14.00 1.31
N HIS A 358 0.86 -14.60 1.73
CA HIS A 358 -0.48 -14.08 1.50
C HIS A 358 -0.89 -13.11 2.61
N THR A 359 -0.90 -11.80 2.32
CA THR A 359 -1.33 -10.75 3.27
C THR A 359 -2.85 -10.62 3.42
N GLU A 360 -3.58 -11.69 3.12
CA GLU A 360 -5.06 -11.83 3.23
C GLU A 360 -5.81 -10.56 2.79
N ALA A 361 -6.47 -9.85 3.70
CA ALA A 361 -7.27 -8.67 3.39
C ALA A 361 -6.47 -7.53 2.73
N ALA A 362 -5.16 -7.44 2.98
CA ALA A 362 -4.25 -6.45 2.39
C ALA A 362 -3.63 -6.90 1.05
N ALA A 363 -3.85 -8.15 0.61
CA ALA A 363 -3.15 -8.72 -0.56
C ALA A 363 -3.42 -7.96 -1.85
N GLY A 364 -4.64 -7.46 -2.02
CA GLY A 364 -5.05 -6.67 -3.16
C GLY A 364 -4.24 -5.39 -3.36
N VAL A 365 -4.23 -4.54 -2.33
CA VAL A 365 -3.50 -3.26 -2.39
C VAL A 365 -1.98 -3.47 -2.47
N VAL A 366 -1.43 -4.53 -1.88
CA VAL A 366 -0.01 -4.89 -2.07
C VAL A 366 0.28 -5.21 -3.54
N GLY A 367 -0.61 -5.96 -4.20
CA GLY A 367 -0.51 -6.21 -5.63
C GLY A 367 -0.57 -4.93 -6.48
N VAL A 368 -1.39 -3.96 -6.07
CA VAL A 368 -1.44 -2.62 -6.70
C VAL A 368 -0.13 -1.87 -6.52
N ILE A 369 0.46 -1.89 -5.32
CA ILE A 369 1.74 -1.24 -5.04
C ILE A 369 2.85 -1.86 -5.90
N LYS A 370 2.99 -3.20 -5.90
CA LYS A 370 3.96 -3.88 -6.77
C LYS A 370 3.76 -3.52 -8.24
N THR A 371 2.51 -3.51 -8.70
CA THR A 371 2.21 -3.20 -10.10
C THR A 371 2.53 -1.75 -10.47
N ALA A 372 2.25 -0.79 -9.56
CA ALA A 372 2.65 0.60 -9.72
C ALA A 372 4.18 0.73 -9.82
N LEU A 373 4.93 0.03 -8.96
CA LEU A 373 6.39 0.00 -9.01
C LEU A 373 6.92 -0.62 -10.32
N CYS A 374 6.32 -1.71 -10.79
CA CYS A 374 6.67 -2.31 -12.09
C CYS A 374 6.47 -1.32 -13.25
N LEU A 375 5.37 -0.57 -13.24
CA LEU A 375 5.05 0.47 -14.23
C LEU A 375 6.02 1.66 -14.15
N GLU A 376 6.34 2.09 -12.93
CA GLU A 376 7.26 3.19 -12.64
C GLU A 376 8.67 2.86 -13.17
N HIS A 377 9.18 1.67 -12.84
CA HIS A 377 10.52 1.23 -13.25
C HIS A 377 10.57 0.60 -14.65
N GLY A 378 9.42 0.32 -15.27
CA GLY A 378 9.35 -0.34 -16.59
C GLY A 378 9.92 -1.76 -16.58
N GLN A 379 9.83 -2.46 -15.45
CA GLN A 379 10.40 -3.79 -15.25
C GLN A 379 9.47 -4.67 -14.40
N VAL A 380 9.51 -5.98 -14.60
CA VAL A 380 8.78 -6.98 -13.81
C VAL A 380 9.79 -7.87 -13.08
N PRO A 381 9.81 -7.88 -11.74
CA PRO A 381 10.71 -8.72 -10.95
C PRO A 381 10.31 -10.21 -11.03
N PRO A 382 11.23 -11.12 -10.69
CA PRO A 382 10.93 -12.55 -10.68
C PRO A 382 9.82 -12.91 -9.68
N SER A 383 8.96 -13.85 -10.06
CA SER A 383 8.11 -14.60 -9.13
C SER A 383 8.87 -15.82 -8.63
N LEU A 384 8.98 -15.94 -7.31
CA LEU A 384 9.81 -16.98 -6.69
C LEU A 384 9.16 -18.36 -6.75
N HIS A 385 9.95 -19.38 -6.49
CA HIS A 385 9.53 -20.78 -6.37
C HIS A 385 8.89 -21.37 -7.64
N HIS A 386 9.05 -20.73 -8.81
CA HIS A 386 8.58 -21.23 -10.11
C HIS A 386 9.70 -21.99 -10.86
N HIS A 387 10.08 -23.17 -10.36
CA HIS A 387 11.13 -24.02 -10.94
C HIS A 387 10.62 -24.98 -12.02
N GLU A 388 9.43 -25.56 -11.82
CA GLU A 388 8.80 -26.50 -12.76
C GLU A 388 7.36 -26.02 -13.03
N PRO A 389 7.02 -25.63 -14.26
CA PRO A 389 5.69 -25.15 -14.58
C PRO A 389 4.61 -26.21 -14.35
N SER A 390 3.45 -25.80 -13.82
CA SER A 390 2.35 -26.72 -13.53
C SER A 390 1.86 -27.45 -14.79
N PRO A 391 1.69 -28.79 -14.77
CA PRO A 391 1.17 -29.57 -15.90
C PRO A 391 -0.32 -29.33 -16.15
N ALA A 392 -1.02 -28.63 -15.25
CA ALA A 392 -2.43 -28.27 -15.43
C ALA A 392 -2.64 -27.18 -16.48
N VAL A 393 -1.55 -26.56 -16.99
CA VAL A 393 -1.58 -25.50 -18.00
C VAL A 393 -0.77 -25.94 -19.23
N ASP A 394 -1.36 -25.80 -20.41
CA ASP A 394 -0.66 -26.00 -21.68
C ASP A 394 0.18 -24.75 -22.02
N TRP A 395 1.35 -24.62 -21.37
CA TRP A 395 2.28 -23.50 -21.51
C TRP A 395 2.79 -23.25 -22.95
N ALA A 396 2.64 -24.24 -23.84
CA ALA A 396 2.97 -24.08 -25.25
C ALA A 396 1.88 -23.32 -26.04
N ARG A 397 0.63 -23.32 -25.54
CA ARG A 397 -0.53 -22.71 -26.22
C ARG A 397 -1.04 -21.44 -25.54
N VAL A 398 -0.86 -21.31 -24.23
CA VAL A 398 -1.30 -20.09 -23.52
C VAL A 398 -0.31 -18.94 -23.78
N PRO A 399 -0.78 -17.71 -24.00
CA PRO A 399 0.09 -16.57 -24.23
C PRO A 399 0.54 -15.93 -22.91
N LEU A 400 0.85 -16.76 -21.92
CA LEU A 400 1.24 -16.36 -20.57
C LEU A 400 2.69 -16.81 -20.31
N ALA A 401 3.40 -16.05 -19.47
CA ALA A 401 4.71 -16.44 -18.96
C ALA A 401 4.87 -15.96 -17.52
N VAL A 402 5.43 -16.82 -16.65
CA VAL A 402 5.81 -16.43 -15.29
C VAL A 402 7.26 -15.94 -15.32
N PRO A 403 7.55 -14.70 -14.90
CA PRO A 403 8.92 -14.17 -14.91
C PRO A 403 9.75 -14.88 -13.83
N THR A 404 10.84 -15.53 -14.22
CA THR A 404 11.82 -16.15 -13.30
C THR A 404 13.11 -15.34 -13.16
N SER A 405 13.21 -14.22 -13.89
CA SER A 405 14.24 -13.20 -13.80
C SER A 405 13.63 -11.83 -14.08
N MET A 406 14.41 -10.76 -13.96
CA MET A 406 13.93 -9.40 -14.26
C MET A 406 13.60 -9.27 -15.76
N GLU A 407 12.36 -8.91 -16.09
CA GLU A 407 11.88 -8.76 -17.47
C GLU A 407 11.48 -7.31 -17.75
N PRO A 408 11.70 -6.76 -18.95
CA PRO A 408 11.20 -5.44 -19.32
C PRO A 408 9.65 -5.42 -19.39
N LEU A 409 9.03 -4.34 -18.92
CA LEU A 409 7.58 -4.17 -18.97
C LEU A 409 7.15 -3.33 -20.18
N GLY A 410 6.36 -3.93 -21.07
CA GLY A 410 5.77 -3.27 -22.24
C GLY A 410 6.66 -3.28 -23.48
N ALA A 411 6.10 -2.84 -24.61
CA ALA A 411 6.80 -2.73 -25.88
C ALA A 411 7.34 -1.30 -26.12
N PRO A 412 8.43 -1.14 -26.89
CA PRO A 412 8.85 0.19 -27.35
C PRO A 412 7.68 0.89 -28.05
N HIS A 413 7.42 2.15 -27.69
CA HIS A 413 6.38 3.02 -28.26
C HIS A 413 4.92 2.72 -27.87
N ARG A 414 4.67 1.91 -26.84
CA ARG A 414 3.33 1.79 -26.23
C ARG A 414 3.41 2.00 -24.72
N ARG A 415 2.40 2.65 -24.15
CA ARG A 415 2.24 2.72 -22.69
C ARG A 415 2.07 1.31 -22.13
N PRO A 416 2.86 0.90 -21.14
CA PRO A 416 2.69 -0.41 -20.52
C PRO A 416 1.33 -0.46 -19.82
N THR A 417 0.63 -1.57 -20.00
CA THR A 417 -0.66 -1.82 -19.33
C THR A 417 -0.50 -3.03 -18.44
N ALA A 418 -0.88 -2.88 -17.18
CA ALA A 418 -0.83 -3.96 -16.21
C ALA A 418 -2.17 -4.10 -15.49
N ALA A 419 -2.39 -5.24 -14.83
CA ALA A 419 -3.58 -5.44 -14.03
C ALA A 419 -3.29 -6.23 -12.74
N VAL A 420 -4.22 -6.16 -11.79
CA VAL A 420 -4.15 -6.84 -10.50
C VAL A 420 -5.41 -7.66 -10.28
N ASN A 421 -5.24 -8.93 -9.94
CA ASN A 421 -6.30 -9.84 -9.54
C ASN A 421 -6.40 -9.95 -8.02
N GLY A 422 -7.64 -10.01 -7.51
CA GLY A 422 -7.91 -10.46 -6.16
C GLY A 422 -9.12 -11.37 -6.17
N GLN A 423 -8.98 -12.59 -5.66
CA GLN A 423 -10.12 -13.47 -5.46
C GLN A 423 -10.29 -13.77 -3.98
N SER A 424 -11.52 -14.10 -3.63
CA SER A 424 -11.96 -14.39 -2.28
C SER A 424 -12.52 -15.79 -2.20
N ILE A 425 -12.29 -16.47 -1.08
CA ILE A 425 -12.91 -17.77 -0.80
C ILE A 425 -14.45 -17.69 -0.78
N SER A 426 -15.01 -16.50 -0.52
CA SER A 426 -16.45 -16.26 -0.59
C SER A 426 -17.01 -16.22 -2.02
N GLY A 427 -16.15 -16.11 -3.04
CA GLY A 427 -16.52 -16.00 -4.45
C GLY A 427 -16.49 -14.58 -5.01
N VAL A 428 -16.11 -13.56 -4.22
CA VAL A 428 -15.86 -12.20 -4.74
C VAL A 428 -14.57 -12.20 -5.57
N ASN A 429 -14.65 -11.68 -6.79
CA ASN A 429 -13.50 -11.45 -7.66
C ASN A 429 -13.35 -9.96 -7.94
N ALA A 430 -12.12 -9.46 -7.88
CA ALA A 430 -11.76 -8.09 -8.14
C ALA A 430 -10.67 -8.02 -9.20
N HIS A 431 -10.78 -7.04 -10.11
CA HIS A 431 -9.78 -6.76 -11.12
C HIS A 431 -9.57 -5.25 -11.26
N VAL A 432 -8.30 -4.82 -11.29
CA VAL A 432 -7.92 -3.40 -11.44
C VAL A 432 -6.90 -3.27 -12.55
N VAL A 433 -7.12 -2.35 -13.48
CA VAL A 433 -6.26 -2.08 -14.65
C VAL A 433 -5.49 -0.80 -14.42
N LEU A 434 -4.16 -0.85 -14.58
CA LEU A 434 -3.24 0.26 -14.34
C LEU A 434 -2.34 0.53 -15.55
N THR A 435 -1.94 1.78 -15.71
CA THR A 435 -0.88 2.19 -16.63
C THR A 435 0.01 3.26 -15.99
N ARG A 436 1.12 3.59 -16.65
CA ARG A 436 2.01 4.69 -16.29
C ARG A 436 1.54 5.99 -16.94
N LEU A 437 1.66 7.10 -16.21
CA LEU A 437 1.67 8.43 -16.80
C LEU A 437 3.07 8.78 -17.27
N ASP A 438 3.24 9.22 -18.52
CA ASP A 438 4.55 9.65 -19.00
C ASP A 438 4.82 11.03 -18.39
N ALA A 439 5.94 11.16 -17.69
CA ALA A 439 6.37 12.45 -17.17
C ALA A 439 6.69 13.38 -18.35
N PRO A 440 6.35 14.68 -18.28
CA PRO A 440 6.87 15.66 -19.22
C PRO A 440 8.41 15.67 -19.14
N ASP A 441 9.09 15.68 -20.28
CA ASP A 441 10.53 15.97 -20.35
C ASP A 441 10.75 17.43 -19.94
N ASP A 442 10.92 17.69 -18.65
CA ASP A 442 11.20 19.04 -18.17
C ASP A 442 12.71 19.24 -18.01
N ALA A 443 13.34 19.70 -19.08
CA ALA A 443 14.77 20.04 -19.17
C ALA A 443 15.13 21.33 -18.41
N ALA A 444 14.49 21.59 -17.27
CA ALA A 444 14.81 22.73 -16.43
C ALA A 444 16.21 22.56 -15.81
N GLN A 445 17.03 23.60 -15.92
CA GLN A 445 18.35 23.65 -15.30
C GLN A 445 18.23 23.65 -13.76
N ASP A 446 19.01 22.79 -13.10
CA ASP A 446 19.08 22.64 -11.64
C ASP A 446 20.14 23.60 -11.05
N ASP A 447 19.97 24.91 -11.26
CA ASP A 447 20.93 25.91 -10.80
C ASP A 447 20.56 26.41 -9.39
N GLY A 448 21.12 25.76 -8.37
CA GLY A 448 21.00 26.11 -6.95
C GLY A 448 21.86 27.32 -6.51
N PRO A 449 21.91 27.64 -5.19
CA PRO A 449 21.59 26.77 -4.07
C PRO A 449 20.11 26.78 -3.64
N TRP A 450 19.58 25.61 -3.28
CA TRP A 450 18.18 25.43 -2.86
C TRP A 450 18.05 25.28 -1.34
N PRO A 451 17.00 25.82 -0.70
CA PRO A 451 16.73 25.57 0.70
C PRO A 451 16.14 24.16 0.90
N LEU A 452 16.76 23.37 1.76
CA LEU A 452 16.22 22.12 2.29
C LEU A 452 15.75 22.37 3.73
N THR A 453 14.44 22.36 3.95
CA THR A 453 13.84 22.52 5.29
C THR A 453 13.36 21.18 5.83
N LEU A 454 13.89 20.78 6.99
CA LEU A 454 13.46 19.61 7.75
C LEU A 454 12.71 20.05 9.00
N THR A 455 11.61 19.38 9.32
CA THR A 455 10.87 19.67 10.55
C THR A 455 10.47 18.39 11.28
N ALA A 456 10.49 18.42 12.62
CA ALA A 456 10.10 17.28 13.45
C ALA A 456 9.45 17.72 14.78
N PRO A 457 8.67 16.85 15.45
CA PRO A 457 8.03 17.17 16.72
C PRO A 457 8.99 17.38 17.89
N SER A 458 10.20 16.81 17.83
CA SER A 458 11.22 16.91 18.88
C SER A 458 12.62 17.08 18.30
N ARG A 459 13.58 17.52 19.12
CA ARG A 459 15.00 17.61 18.72
C ARG A 459 15.56 16.24 18.30
N ALA A 460 15.30 15.20 19.09
CA ALA A 460 15.78 13.86 18.76
C ALA A 460 15.21 13.39 17.41
N ALA A 461 13.92 13.66 17.16
CA ALA A 461 13.26 13.31 15.90
C ALA A 461 13.87 14.08 14.71
N LEU A 462 14.24 15.34 14.90
CA LEU A 462 14.95 16.12 13.90
C LEU A 462 16.34 15.54 13.60
N ASP A 463 17.09 15.11 14.62
CA ASP A 463 18.42 14.50 14.42
C ASP A 463 18.34 13.18 13.63
N ASP A 464 17.29 12.37 13.85
CA ASP A 464 17.03 11.17 13.05
C ASP A 464 16.63 11.50 11.62
N LEU A 465 15.81 12.52 11.42
CA LEU A 465 15.43 12.99 10.09
C LEU A 465 16.65 13.52 9.32
N ILE A 466 17.56 14.24 9.98
CA ILE A 466 18.84 14.66 9.40
C ILE A 466 19.65 13.46 8.92
N ARG A 467 19.77 12.40 9.74
CA ARG A 467 20.46 11.16 9.36
C ARG A 467 19.78 10.49 8.17
N ALA A 468 18.45 10.41 8.17
CA ALA A 468 17.67 9.78 7.11
C ALA A 468 17.82 10.54 5.77
N TYR A 469 17.76 11.87 5.78
CA TYR A 469 17.99 12.67 4.58
C TYR A 469 19.45 12.61 4.11
N ALA A 470 20.42 12.59 5.02
CA ALA A 470 21.83 12.43 4.66
C ALA A 470 22.12 11.06 4.00
N ALA A 471 21.40 10.01 4.41
CA ALA A 471 21.46 8.70 3.75
C ALA A 471 20.72 8.71 2.40
N HIS A 472 19.56 9.35 2.33
CA HIS A 472 18.78 9.48 1.10
C HIS A 472 19.54 10.24 -0.01
N LEU A 473 20.30 11.27 0.36
CA LEU A 473 21.17 12.07 -0.52
C LEU A 473 22.55 11.44 -0.78
N ALA A 474 22.84 10.26 -0.24
CA ALA A 474 24.09 9.57 -0.52
C ALA A 474 24.17 9.11 -2.00
N PRO A 475 25.37 8.89 -2.57
CA PRO A 475 25.51 8.43 -3.95
C PRO A 475 24.76 7.14 -4.29
N ASP A 476 24.62 6.25 -3.30
CA ASP A 476 23.88 4.98 -3.34
C ASP A 476 22.49 5.08 -2.67
N GLY A 477 22.10 6.28 -2.24
CA GLY A 477 20.81 6.55 -1.59
C GLY A 477 19.62 6.44 -2.54
N ALA A 478 18.42 6.38 -1.94
CA ALA A 478 17.17 6.30 -2.69
C ALA A 478 16.93 7.53 -3.59
N GLY A 479 17.32 8.73 -3.14
CA GLY A 479 17.15 9.98 -3.87
C GLY A 479 18.21 10.25 -4.94
N ARG A 480 19.12 9.30 -5.22
CA ARG A 480 20.27 9.53 -6.15
C ARG A 480 19.87 9.92 -7.58
N HIS A 481 18.66 9.55 -7.99
CA HIS A 481 18.12 9.82 -9.34
C HIS A 481 17.15 11.00 -9.37
N ASP A 482 16.74 11.50 -8.21
CA ASP A 482 15.89 12.68 -8.10
C ASP A 482 16.72 13.94 -8.28
N ARG A 483 16.12 15.01 -8.80
CA ARG A 483 16.80 16.31 -8.89
C ARG A 483 16.93 16.92 -7.50
N THR A 484 18.07 17.56 -7.22
CA THR A 484 18.32 18.18 -5.90
C THR A 484 17.23 19.21 -5.58
N ARG A 485 16.85 20.02 -6.56
CA ARG A 485 15.74 20.97 -6.46
C ARG A 485 14.41 20.34 -6.04
N ASP A 486 14.05 19.19 -6.60
CA ASP A 486 12.76 18.55 -6.36
C ASP A 486 12.69 17.95 -4.94
N ILE A 487 13.81 17.42 -4.44
CA ILE A 487 13.96 17.02 -3.03
C ILE A 487 13.74 18.22 -2.12
N CYS A 488 14.46 19.33 -2.37
CA CYS A 488 14.34 20.57 -1.60
C CYS A 488 12.92 21.16 -1.63
N TRP A 489 12.30 21.21 -2.82
CA TRP A 489 10.95 21.68 -3.04
C TRP A 489 9.95 20.85 -2.23
N THR A 490 10.00 19.52 -2.39
CA THR A 490 9.09 18.61 -1.72
C THR A 490 9.23 18.70 -0.20
N ALA A 491 10.45 18.69 0.33
CA ALA A 491 10.71 18.78 1.77
C ALA A 491 10.22 20.09 2.37
N THR A 492 10.37 21.20 1.63
CA THR A 492 10.07 22.54 2.12
C THR A 492 8.60 22.93 1.98
N THR A 493 7.93 22.45 0.93
CA THR A 493 6.57 22.90 0.56
C THR A 493 5.49 21.83 0.69
N ARG A 494 5.87 20.54 0.67
CA ARG A 494 4.95 19.39 0.66
C ARG A 494 5.12 18.48 1.89
N ARG A 495 5.57 19.04 3.01
CA ARG A 495 5.69 18.34 4.30
C ARG A 495 5.04 19.12 5.43
N THR A 496 4.42 18.40 6.35
CA THR A 496 3.84 18.95 7.57
C THR A 496 4.91 19.70 8.36
N ARG A 497 4.57 20.91 8.83
CA ARG A 497 5.49 21.73 9.63
C ARG A 497 5.33 21.41 11.11
N HIS A 498 6.41 21.04 11.76
CA HIS A 498 6.49 20.79 13.20
C HIS A 498 7.28 21.88 13.94
N ALA A 499 7.40 21.71 15.27
CA ALA A 499 7.98 22.69 16.19
C ALA A 499 9.50 22.86 16.03
N HIS A 500 10.24 21.77 15.82
CA HIS A 500 11.69 21.82 15.59
C HIS A 500 11.99 21.87 14.10
N ARG A 501 12.84 22.80 13.67
CA ARG A 501 13.14 23.03 12.26
C ARG A 501 14.63 23.24 12.02
N LEU A 502 15.10 22.79 10.86
CA LEU A 502 16.44 23.06 10.34
C LEU A 502 16.31 23.39 8.86
N THR A 503 16.92 24.48 8.42
CA THR A 503 17.09 24.80 7.01
C THR A 503 18.58 24.83 6.67
N VAL A 504 18.95 24.13 5.61
CA VAL A 504 20.30 24.17 5.00
C VAL A 504 20.19 24.52 3.52
N HIS A 505 21.27 25.03 2.95
CA HIS A 505 21.35 25.36 1.52
C HIS A 505 22.45 24.54 0.86
N GLY A 506 22.24 24.14 -0.38
CA GLY A 506 23.23 23.46 -1.20
C GLY A 506 22.79 23.43 -2.67
N ALA A 507 23.76 23.42 -3.58
CA ALA A 507 23.51 23.32 -5.01
C ALA A 507 23.28 21.88 -5.47
N ASP A 508 23.81 20.89 -4.74
CA ASP A 508 23.71 19.47 -5.09
C ASP A 508 23.51 18.58 -3.84
N HIS A 509 23.28 17.28 -4.08
CA HIS A 509 23.15 16.27 -3.04
C HIS A 509 24.35 16.24 -2.07
N ALA A 510 25.58 16.40 -2.56
CA ALA A 510 26.78 16.31 -1.75
C ALA A 510 26.96 17.52 -0.82
N GLU A 511 26.64 18.72 -1.29
CA GLU A 511 26.62 19.94 -0.49
C GLU A 511 25.55 19.87 0.61
N LEU A 512 24.31 19.51 0.25
CA LEU A 512 23.21 19.36 1.22
C LEU A 512 23.54 18.31 2.27
N ARG A 513 24.05 17.15 1.85
CA ARG A 513 24.45 16.06 2.76
C ARG A 513 25.53 16.51 3.74
N ARG A 514 26.57 17.22 3.28
CA ARG A 514 27.61 17.77 4.17
C ARG A 514 27.03 18.80 5.15
N ALA A 515 26.17 19.68 4.65
CA ALA A 515 25.53 20.70 5.47
C ALA A 515 24.67 20.06 6.58
N LEU A 516 23.86 19.05 6.25
CA LEU A 516 23.06 18.27 7.20
C LEU A 516 23.92 17.60 8.28
N LEU A 517 24.95 16.86 7.88
CA LEU A 517 25.82 16.14 8.83
C LEU A 517 26.57 17.09 9.76
N SER A 518 27.01 18.25 9.27
CA SER A 518 27.68 19.26 10.11
C SER A 518 26.81 19.79 11.27
N ARG A 519 25.47 19.69 11.15
CA ARG A 519 24.53 20.09 12.20
C ARG A 519 24.43 19.07 13.34
N LEU A 520 24.77 17.81 13.08
CA LEU A 520 24.85 16.80 14.13
C LEU A 520 26.09 17.01 15.01
N ASP A 521 27.18 17.52 14.42
CA ASP A 521 28.46 17.74 15.11
C ASP A 521 28.53 19.07 15.88
N ALA A 522 27.67 20.04 15.55
CA ALA A 522 27.65 21.38 16.15
C ALA A 522 26.27 21.75 16.74
N PRO A 523 25.83 21.08 17.83
CA PRO A 523 24.45 21.11 18.33
C PRO A 523 23.97 22.44 18.94
N ASP A 524 24.77 23.50 18.92
CA ASP A 524 24.47 24.80 19.54
C ASP A 524 24.46 26.01 18.57
N SER A 525 24.90 25.88 17.31
CA SER A 525 25.25 27.06 16.49
C SER A 525 24.24 27.52 15.42
N SER A 526 23.04 26.94 15.32
CA SER A 526 21.95 27.52 14.51
C SER A 526 20.56 26.98 14.86
N HIS A 527 20.34 26.54 16.09
CA HIS A 527 19.05 26.01 16.49
C HIS A 527 18.11 27.15 16.80
N LEU A 528 17.20 27.45 15.88
CA LEU A 528 15.98 28.16 16.23
C LEU A 528 15.05 27.16 16.93
N ALA A 529 15.30 26.91 18.22
CA ALA A 529 14.26 26.41 19.10
C ALA A 529 13.40 27.61 19.53
N SER A 530 12.44 28.03 18.72
CA SER A 530 11.42 28.98 19.19
C SER A 530 10.24 29.10 18.23
N ALA A 531 9.08 29.28 18.86
CA ALA A 531 7.75 29.58 18.34
C ALA A 531 7.64 30.83 17.42
N ASP A 532 8.74 31.42 16.96
CA ASP A 532 8.76 32.70 16.23
C ASP A 532 9.11 32.60 14.72
N ALA A 533 9.34 31.42 14.16
CA ALA A 533 9.50 31.25 12.69
C ALA A 533 8.15 31.11 11.96
N ALA A 534 7.20 31.99 12.28
CA ALA A 534 5.89 32.07 11.63
C ALA A 534 5.92 32.73 10.24
N THR A 535 7.09 33.10 9.70
CA THR A 535 7.16 34.06 8.59
C THR A 535 8.19 33.83 7.48
N GLU A 536 9.02 32.79 7.51
CA GLU A 536 9.84 32.49 6.32
C GLU A 536 9.05 31.59 5.36
N ASP A 537 8.37 32.25 4.43
CA ASP A 537 7.79 31.62 3.26
C ASP A 537 8.88 31.33 2.23
N PHE A 538 9.53 30.17 2.38
CA PHE A 538 10.56 29.70 1.45
C PHE A 538 9.99 29.28 0.08
N THR A 539 8.67 29.38 -0.16
CA THR A 539 8.13 29.16 -1.52
C THR A 539 8.72 30.17 -2.51
N ALA A 540 9.02 31.39 -2.06
CA ALA A 540 9.68 32.42 -2.87
C ALA A 540 11.10 32.03 -3.32
N ALA A 541 11.75 31.06 -2.66
CA ALA A 541 13.06 30.54 -3.07
C ALA A 541 12.98 29.59 -4.27
N PHE A 542 11.77 29.17 -4.66
CA PHE A 542 11.53 28.30 -5.80
C PHE A 542 10.74 29.07 -6.86
N PRO A 543 11.38 29.52 -7.95
CA PRO A 543 10.73 30.38 -8.95
C PRO A 543 9.58 29.70 -9.70
N THR A 544 9.56 28.37 -9.72
CA THR A 544 8.47 27.53 -10.24
C THR A 544 8.26 26.35 -9.30
N ALA A 545 7.14 25.64 -9.43
CA ALA A 545 6.95 24.38 -8.70
C ALA A 545 8.02 23.35 -9.11
N GLY A 546 8.48 22.56 -8.13
CA GLY A 546 9.25 21.34 -8.37
C GLY A 546 8.34 20.13 -8.53
N ALA A 547 8.89 19.03 -9.03
CA ALA A 547 8.22 17.74 -8.97
C ALA A 547 8.16 17.25 -7.51
N VAL A 548 7.07 16.59 -7.15
CA VAL A 548 6.98 15.88 -5.86
C VAL A 548 7.81 14.60 -5.98
N VAL A 549 8.70 14.33 -5.02
CA VAL A 549 9.53 13.10 -4.97
C VAL A 549 9.34 12.38 -3.64
N THR A 550 9.69 11.10 -3.58
CA THR A 550 9.58 10.33 -2.33
C THR A 550 10.73 10.73 -1.42
N LEU A 551 10.40 11.15 -0.19
CA LEU A 551 11.38 11.55 0.82
C LEU A 551 11.36 10.58 2.00
N PRO A 552 12.40 10.59 2.84
CA PRO A 552 12.38 9.85 4.09
C PRO A 552 11.12 10.11 4.92
N ALA A 553 10.56 9.05 5.47
CA ALA A 553 9.34 9.06 6.27
C ALA A 553 9.50 9.84 7.58
N HIS A 554 8.36 10.15 8.21
CA HIS A 554 8.31 10.73 9.53
C HIS A 554 9.15 9.93 10.57
N PRO A 555 9.97 10.59 11.40
CA PRO A 555 10.81 9.94 12.41
C PRO A 555 9.99 9.57 13.66
N TRP A 556 9.17 8.52 13.55
CA TRP A 556 8.29 8.03 14.62
C TRP A 556 9.02 7.81 15.96
N ARG A 557 8.28 7.97 17.06
CA ARG A 557 8.70 7.71 18.45
C ARG A 557 7.78 6.70 19.10
N PRO A 558 7.73 5.47 18.59
CA PRO A 558 6.81 4.48 19.12
C PRO A 558 7.17 4.08 20.55
N THR A 559 6.14 3.90 21.36
CA THR A 559 6.21 3.21 22.65
C THR A 559 5.70 1.78 22.50
N HIS A 560 6.14 0.89 23.39
CA HIS A 560 5.72 -0.50 23.38
C HIS A 560 4.32 -0.64 23.99
N HIS A 561 3.42 -1.30 23.27
CA HIS A 561 2.05 -1.62 23.67
C HIS A 561 1.83 -3.13 23.43
N PRO A 562 1.94 -3.96 24.48
CA PRO A 562 1.97 -5.42 24.33
C PRO A 562 0.68 -5.98 23.73
N LEU A 563 0.78 -7.14 23.09
CA LEU A 563 -0.39 -7.92 22.70
C LEU A 563 -1.14 -8.40 23.95
N ILE A 564 -2.47 -8.31 23.94
CA ILE A 564 -3.32 -8.85 25.02
C ILE A 564 -3.10 -10.35 25.10
N ASN A 565 -2.71 -10.89 26.26
CA ASN A 565 -2.47 -12.31 26.42
C ASN A 565 -3.74 -13.05 26.90
N SER A 566 -4.05 -14.18 26.26
CA SER A 566 -5.22 -14.99 26.62
C SER A 566 -5.03 -15.76 27.94
N THR A 567 -3.80 -15.84 28.45
CA THR A 567 -3.45 -16.59 29.67
C THR A 567 -3.22 -15.73 30.91
N ASP A 568 -3.47 -14.42 30.86
CA ASP A 568 -3.23 -13.51 32.00
C ASP A 568 -4.34 -13.58 33.08
N HIS A 569 -5.02 -14.73 33.22
CA HIS A 569 -6.00 -15.04 34.27
C HIS A 569 -5.55 -16.15 35.20
#